data_AF-A0A1T4KAV3-F1
#
_entry.id   AF-A0A1T4KAV3-F1
#
_cell.length_a   1.000
_cell.length_b   1.000
_cell.length_c   1.000
_cell.angle_alpha   90.00
_cell.angle_beta   90.00
_cell.angle_gamma   90.00
#
_symmetry.space_group_name_H-M   'P 1'
#
loop_
_entity.id
_entity.type
_entity.pdbx_description
1 polymer ?
#
loop_
_entity_poly.entity_id
_entity_poly.type
_entity_poly.pdbx_seq_one_letter_code
_entity_poly.pdbx_strand_id
1 'polypeptide(L)'
;MLKKTLVIMTLLTSHTVLAESNHTLPKTVLLEHGSTQRVCYYQDKAYSEGAILPIGQTVLICQRANKFETNGSLKWHPLNVQTTTPKPPLP
;
A
#
# COMPACT_ATOMS: atom_id res chain seq x y z
N MET A 1 66.13 -17.52 2.39
CA MET A 1 64.99 -17.88 1.52
C MET A 1 63.84 -18.35 2.40
N LEU A 2 62.70 -17.68 2.22
CA LEU A 2 61.35 -17.78 2.79
C LEU A 2 60.84 -19.25 2.83
N LYS A 3 60.07 -19.78 3.80
CA LYS A 3 58.74 -19.35 4.29
C LYS A 3 58.42 -20.05 5.62
N LYS A 4 58.02 -19.29 6.66
CA LYS A 4 57.27 -19.81 7.81
C LYS A 4 55.80 -19.94 7.38
N THR A 5 55.33 -21.16 7.14
CA THR A 5 53.94 -21.44 6.81
C THR A 5 53.10 -21.39 8.10
N LEU A 6 52.56 -20.20 8.41
CA LEU A 6 51.51 -20.04 9.39
C LEU A 6 50.20 -20.52 8.75
N VAL A 7 49.75 -21.73 9.12
CA VAL A 7 48.44 -22.26 8.72
C VAL A 7 47.37 -21.54 9.54
N ILE A 8 46.74 -20.53 8.94
CA ILE A 8 45.57 -19.85 9.53
C ILE A 8 44.37 -20.75 9.30
N MET A 9 44.00 -21.53 10.32
CA MET A 9 42.80 -22.35 10.32
C MET A 9 41.58 -21.45 10.57
N THR A 10 40.98 -20.92 9.50
CA THR A 10 39.74 -20.13 9.59
C THR A 10 38.56 -21.06 9.90
N LEU A 11 38.11 -21.03 11.16
CA LEU A 11 36.85 -21.64 11.61
C LEU A 11 35.67 -20.98 10.90
N LEU A 12 34.92 -21.74 10.09
CA LEU A 12 33.62 -21.31 9.56
C LEU A 12 32.58 -21.38 10.69
N THR A 13 32.25 -20.24 11.29
CA THR A 13 31.11 -20.15 12.22
C THR A 13 29.82 -19.92 11.41
N SER A 14 29.00 -20.96 11.31
CA SER A 14 27.66 -20.87 10.70
C SER A 14 26.76 -20.04 11.63
N HIS A 15 26.38 -18.85 11.20
CA HIS A 15 25.42 -18.02 11.93
C HIS A 15 24.01 -18.47 11.55
N THR A 16 23.20 -18.92 12.51
CA THR A 16 21.78 -19.19 12.29
C THR A 16 21.00 -17.89 12.45
N VAL A 17 20.46 -17.35 11.36
CA VAL A 17 19.54 -16.22 11.40
C VAL A 17 18.16 -16.76 11.76
N LEU A 18 17.62 -16.33 12.91
CA LEU A 18 16.25 -16.64 13.32
C LEU A 18 15.37 -15.48 12.84
N ALA A 19 14.46 -15.77 11.90
CA ALA A 19 13.49 -14.78 11.43
C ALA A 19 12.28 -14.77 12.36
N GLU A 20 12.03 -13.64 13.00
CA GLU A 20 10.82 -13.41 13.80
C GLU A 20 9.62 -13.32 12.84
N SER A 21 8.67 -14.25 12.98
CA SER A 21 7.44 -14.23 12.19
C SER A 21 6.50 -13.17 12.75
N ASN A 22 6.41 -12.03 12.07
CA ASN A 22 5.35 -11.05 12.32
C ASN A 22 4.01 -11.61 11.85
N HIS A 23 3.37 -12.42 12.69
CA HIS A 23 2.00 -12.87 12.51
C HIS A 23 1.05 -11.66 12.61
N THR A 24 0.93 -10.92 11.51
CA THR A 24 -0.17 -9.97 11.34
C THR A 24 -1.41 -10.80 11.12
N LEU A 25 -2.35 -10.77 12.07
CA LEU A 25 -3.63 -11.45 11.96
C LEU A 25 -4.23 -11.14 10.57
N PRO A 26 -4.54 -12.15 9.73
CA PRO A 26 -5.12 -11.88 8.43
C PRO A 26 -6.46 -11.20 8.67
N LYS A 27 -6.57 -9.92 8.27
CA LYS A 27 -7.84 -9.22 8.22
C LYS A 27 -8.67 -9.92 7.14
N THR A 28 -9.48 -10.88 7.54
CA THR A 28 -10.35 -11.62 6.62
C THR A 28 -11.40 -10.66 6.08
N VAL A 29 -11.25 -10.27 4.81
CA VAL A 29 -12.33 -9.62 4.07
C VAL A 29 -13.25 -10.73 3.58
N LEU A 30 -14.50 -10.74 4.04
CA LEU A 30 -15.51 -11.65 3.52
C LEU A 30 -15.79 -11.25 2.06
N LEU A 31 -15.23 -11.99 1.12
CA LEU A 31 -15.53 -11.83 -0.30
C LEU A 31 -16.83 -12.58 -0.57
N GLU A 32 -17.94 -11.84 -0.64
CA GLU A 32 -19.23 -12.39 -1.06
C GLU A 32 -19.09 -12.88 -2.52
N HIS A 33 -19.05 -14.19 -2.70
CA HIS A 33 -18.93 -14.85 -4.01
C HIS A 33 -20.14 -14.47 -4.86
N GLY A 34 -19.94 -13.58 -5.85
CA GLY A 34 -20.96 -13.22 -6.84
C GLY A 34 -21.22 -11.72 -7.01
N SER A 35 -20.76 -10.86 -6.11
CA SER A 35 -20.78 -9.42 -6.35
C SER A 35 -19.47 -8.97 -7.00
N THR A 36 -19.54 -8.30 -8.14
CA THR A 36 -18.37 -7.58 -8.68
C THR A 36 -18.05 -6.46 -7.69
N GLN A 37 -17.09 -6.70 -6.79
CA GLN A 37 -16.74 -5.73 -5.76
C GLN A 37 -16.34 -4.40 -6.41
N ARG A 38 -17.02 -3.32 -6.01
CA ARG A 38 -16.72 -1.96 -6.48
C ARG A 38 -15.44 -1.47 -5.81
N VAL A 39 -14.31 -1.56 -6.51
CA VAL A 39 -12.97 -1.19 -6.00
C VAL A 39 -12.14 -0.46 -7.05
N CYS A 40 -11.16 0.31 -6.60
CA CYS A 40 -10.06 0.77 -7.44
C CYS A 40 -8.84 -0.15 -7.23
N TYR A 41 -8.15 -0.50 -8.30
CA TYR A 41 -6.93 -1.31 -8.23
C TYR A 41 -5.67 -0.46 -8.31
N TYR A 42 -4.65 -0.79 -7.53
CA TYR A 42 -3.29 -0.26 -7.65
C TYR A 42 -2.29 -1.27 -7.07
N GLN A 43 -1.24 -1.63 -7.83
CA GLN A 43 -0.22 -2.62 -7.43
C GLN A 43 -0.82 -3.90 -6.83
N ASP A 44 -1.73 -4.52 -7.59
CA ASP A 44 -2.43 -5.76 -7.25
C ASP A 44 -3.23 -5.73 -5.94
N LYS A 45 -3.50 -4.53 -5.42
CA LYS A 45 -4.34 -4.29 -4.25
C LYS A 45 -5.63 -3.61 -4.64
N ALA A 46 -6.72 -4.06 -4.03
CA ALA A 46 -8.04 -3.47 -4.15
C ALA A 46 -8.29 -2.44 -3.03
N TYR A 47 -8.85 -1.29 -3.40
CA TYR A 47 -9.16 -0.18 -2.52
C TYR A 47 -10.65 0.15 -2.60
N SER A 48 -11.30 0.35 -1.46
CA SER A 48 -12.72 0.70 -1.38
C SER A 48 -12.99 2.17 -1.73
N GLU A 49 -14.27 2.50 -1.96
CA GLU A 49 -14.72 3.90 -2.10
C GLU A 49 -14.24 4.74 -0.89
N GLY A 50 -13.70 5.93 -1.18
CA GLY A 50 -13.12 6.84 -0.18
C GLY A 50 -11.64 6.62 0.14
N ALA A 51 -11.02 5.54 -0.34
CA ALA A 51 -9.59 5.29 -0.10
C ALA A 51 -8.71 6.39 -0.70
N ILE A 52 -7.70 6.83 0.06
CA ILE A 52 -6.71 7.83 -0.36
C ILE A 52 -5.40 7.14 -0.73
N LEU A 53 -4.84 7.47 -1.89
CA LEU A 53 -3.60 6.90 -2.41
C LEU A 53 -2.62 8.02 -2.82
N PRO A 54 -1.61 8.32 -1.98
CA PRO A 54 -0.51 9.21 -2.36
C PRO A 54 0.42 8.51 -3.37
N ILE A 55 0.67 9.16 -4.52
CA ILE A 55 1.63 8.72 -5.55
C ILE A 55 2.54 9.87 -5.96
N GLY A 56 3.80 9.84 -5.48
CA GLY A 56 4.74 10.93 -5.72
C GLY A 56 4.22 12.26 -5.15
N GLN A 57 3.90 13.20 -6.03
CA GLN A 57 3.39 14.54 -5.68
C GLN A 57 1.86 14.67 -5.84
N THR A 58 1.16 13.62 -6.27
CA THR A 58 -0.30 13.63 -6.46
C THR A 58 -0.96 12.74 -5.44
N VAL A 59 -2.10 13.19 -4.91
CA VAL A 59 -2.97 12.37 -4.06
C VAL A 59 -4.18 11.96 -4.87
N LEU A 60 -4.50 10.67 -4.87
CA LEU A 60 -5.69 10.13 -5.52
C LEU A 60 -6.72 9.72 -4.49
N ILE A 61 -8.00 9.76 -4.88
CA ILE A 61 -9.12 9.22 -4.13
C ILE A 61 -9.90 8.23 -4.98
N CYS A 62 -10.23 7.07 -4.41
CA CYS A 62 -11.09 6.08 -5.06
C CYS A 62 -12.55 6.50 -4.92
N GLN A 63 -13.20 6.89 -6.02
CA GLN A 63 -14.55 7.45 -6.01
C GLN A 63 -15.35 6.99 -7.23
N ARG A 64 -16.66 7.26 -7.24
CA ARG A 64 -17.54 6.91 -8.36
C ARG A 64 -16.98 7.43 -9.69
N ALA A 65 -17.01 6.59 -10.72
CA ALA A 65 -16.54 6.97 -12.05
C ALA A 65 -17.42 8.05 -12.70
N ASN A 66 -18.71 8.01 -12.39
CA ASN A 66 -19.74 8.94 -12.84
C ASN A 66 -20.47 9.53 -11.62
N LYS A 67 -20.73 10.85 -11.64
CA LYS A 67 -21.42 11.58 -10.58
C LYS A 67 -22.93 11.31 -10.51
N PHE A 68 -23.51 10.78 -11.60
CA PHE A 68 -24.95 10.51 -11.71
C PHE A 68 -25.30 9.03 -11.48
N GLU A 69 -24.31 8.16 -11.29
CA GLU A 69 -24.52 6.75 -11.01
C GLU A 69 -24.17 6.48 -9.55
N THR A 70 -25.13 6.03 -8.74
CA THR A 70 -24.88 5.70 -7.33
C THR A 70 -24.20 4.35 -7.16
N ASN A 71 -24.47 3.41 -8.07
CA ASN A 71 -23.99 2.02 -8.05
C ASN A 71 -22.98 1.69 -9.17
N GLY A 72 -22.53 2.69 -9.94
CA GLY A 72 -21.58 2.50 -11.05
C GLY A 72 -20.15 2.19 -10.59
N SER A 73 -19.23 1.86 -11.49
CA SER A 73 -17.85 1.51 -11.15
C SER A 73 -17.11 2.62 -10.37
N LEU A 74 -16.04 2.25 -9.65
CA LEU A 74 -15.13 3.22 -9.04
C LEU A 74 -13.92 3.47 -9.95
N LYS A 75 -13.30 4.64 -9.81
CA LYS A 75 -12.02 4.99 -10.43
C LYS A 75 -11.22 5.92 -9.55
N TRP A 76 -9.92 6.02 -9.83
CA TRP A 76 -9.06 7.01 -9.21
C TRP A 76 -9.36 8.40 -9.76
N HIS A 77 -9.56 9.36 -8.86
CA HIS A 77 -9.63 10.78 -9.16
C HIS A 77 -8.51 11.52 -8.44
N PRO A 78 -7.93 12.58 -9.03
CA PRO A 78 -7.07 13.48 -8.28
C PRO A 78 -7.84 14.09 -7.11
N LEU A 79 -7.31 13.93 -5.90
CA LEU A 79 -7.79 14.65 -4.75
C LEU A 79 -7.26 16.08 -4.86
N ASN A 80 -8.11 17.00 -5.32
CA ASN A 80 -7.80 18.42 -5.23
C ASN A 80 -7.83 18.79 -3.74
N VAL A 81 -6.69 18.69 -3.08
CA VAL A 81 -6.48 19.25 -1.75
C VAL A 81 -6.42 20.76 -1.94
N GLN A 82 -7.60 21.38 -2.14
CA GLN A 82 -7.75 22.77 -1.80
C GLN A 82 -7.58 22.79 -0.29
N THR A 83 -6.40 23.18 0.18
CA THR A 83 -6.19 23.61 1.55
C THR A 83 -7.37 24.52 1.86
N THR A 84 -8.30 24.06 2.70
CA THR A 84 -9.45 24.86 3.11
C THR A 84 -8.90 26.01 3.95
N THR A 85 -8.41 27.06 3.30
CA THR A 85 -8.48 28.39 3.89
C THR A 85 -9.96 28.59 4.21
N PRO A 86 -10.35 28.82 5.47
CA PRO A 86 -11.75 29.00 5.83
C PRO A 86 -12.33 30.06 4.91
N LYS A 87 -13.33 29.68 4.11
CA LYS A 87 -14.12 30.61 3.29
C LYS A 87 -14.66 31.66 4.26
N PRO A 88 -14.28 32.96 4.12
CA PRO A 88 -14.86 33.99 4.95
C PRO A 88 -16.39 33.94 4.81
N PRO A 89 -17.16 34.16 5.90
CA PRO A 89 -18.61 34.29 5.77
C PRO A 89 -18.92 35.35 4.70
N LEU A 90 -19.79 35.02 3.75
CA LEU A 90 -20.29 36.03 2.82
C LEU A 90 -21.03 37.12 3.61
N PRO A 91 -20.95 38.39 3.17
CA PRO A 91 -21.61 39.53 3.83
C PRO A 91 -23.14 39.39 3.81
#